data_AF-A0A6V8DAZ5-F1
#
_entry.id   AF-A0A6V8DAZ5-F1
#
_cell.length_a   1.000
_cell.length_b   1.000
_cell.length_c   1.000
_cell.angle_alpha   90.00
_cell.angle_beta   90.00
_cell.angle_gamma   90.00
#
_symmetry.space_group_name_H-M   'P 1'
#
loop_
_entity.id
_entity.type
_entity.pdbx_description
1 polymer ?
#
loop_
_entity_poly.entity_id
_entity_poly.type
_entity_poly.pdbx_seq_one_letter_code
_entity_poly.pdbx_strand_id
1 'polypeptide(L)'
;CEADLVAAGDSCLEGRLGQKIGADIVSVVDDPTLRGGYGAYPIDDEGVDAREKVLIRNGVLTEYLNHRETAGRFDLEPNAGARAQDGLHHPLVR
;
A
#
# COMPACT_ATOMS: atom_id res chain seq x y z
N CYS A 1 5.73 -2.57 1.47
CA CYS A 1 4.62 -3.53 1.24
C CYS A 1 3.90 -3.16 -0.06
N GLU A 2 4.64 -2.92 -1.13
CA GLU A 2 4.09 -2.44 -2.40
C GLU A 2 3.66 -3.64 -3.24
N ALA A 3 2.40 -3.68 -3.69
CA ALA A 3 1.81 -4.82 -4.35
C ALA A 3 2.40 -5.08 -5.76
N ASP A 4 2.95 -4.07 -6.43
CA ASP A 4 3.63 -4.24 -7.71
C ASP A 4 4.91 -5.08 -7.59
N LEU A 5 5.73 -4.84 -6.55
CA LEU A 5 6.90 -5.68 -6.23
C LEU A 5 6.47 -7.11 -5.86
N VAL A 6 5.36 -7.28 -5.13
CA VAL A 6 4.80 -8.60 -4.82
C VAL A 6 4.33 -9.30 -6.09
N ALA A 7 3.65 -8.57 -6.98
CA ALA A 7 3.14 -9.07 -8.25
C ALA A 7 4.26 -9.44 -9.24
N ALA A 8 5.41 -8.77 -9.15
CA ALA A 8 6.61 -9.08 -9.92
C ALA A 8 7.37 -10.31 -9.38
N GLY A 9 7.08 -10.76 -8.15
CA GLY A 9 7.87 -11.80 -7.46
C GLY A 9 9.18 -11.28 -6.85
N ASP A 10 9.34 -9.95 -6.78
CA ASP A 10 10.55 -9.29 -6.26
C ASP A 10 10.44 -8.93 -4.77
N SER A 11 9.33 -9.30 -4.11
CA SER A 11 9.10 -9.03 -2.69
C SER A 11 9.11 -10.32 -1.86
N CYS A 12 9.80 -10.27 -0.70
CA CYS A 12 9.74 -11.35 0.30
C CYS A 12 8.36 -11.54 0.96
N LEU A 13 7.41 -10.64 0.66
CA LEU A 13 6.04 -10.66 1.18
C LEU A 13 5.09 -11.50 0.31
N GLU A 14 5.55 -12.06 -0.80
CA GLU A 14 4.74 -12.93 -1.65
C GLU A 14 4.07 -14.07 -0.86
N GLY A 15 2.75 -14.21 -1.01
CA GLY A 15 1.95 -15.20 -0.30
C GLY A 15 1.89 -15.04 1.23
N ARG A 16 2.29 -13.88 1.77
CA ARG A 16 2.32 -13.63 3.23
C ARG A 16 1.12 -12.87 3.76
N LEU A 17 0.16 -12.47 2.92
CA LEU A 17 -1.04 -11.78 3.40
C LEU A 17 -1.78 -12.66 4.42
N GLY A 18 -2.11 -12.09 5.58
CA GLY A 18 -2.70 -12.80 6.73
C GLY A 18 -1.70 -13.60 7.58
N GLN A 19 -0.42 -13.65 7.21
CA GLN A 19 0.61 -14.41 7.93
C GLN A 19 1.36 -13.54 8.95
N LYS A 20 1.85 -14.19 10.00
CA LYS A 20 2.75 -13.55 10.97
C LYS A 20 4.15 -13.41 10.37
N ILE A 21 4.60 -12.17 10.19
CA ILE A 21 5.90 -11.80 9.62
C ILE A 21 6.81 -11.07 10.62
N GLY A 22 6.33 -10.81 11.84
CA GLY A 22 7.08 -10.11 12.88
C GLY A 22 6.61 -10.42 14.30
N ALA A 23 7.17 -9.71 15.28
CA ALA A 23 6.78 -9.83 16.68
C ALA A 23 5.41 -9.19 16.96
N ASP A 24 4.69 -9.69 17.97
CA ASP A 24 3.33 -9.24 18.31
C ASP A 24 3.27 -7.76 18.73
N ILE A 25 4.40 -7.17 19.14
CA ILE A 25 4.50 -5.76 19.53
C ILE A 25 4.60 -4.81 18.33
N VAL A 26 4.77 -5.31 17.11
CA VAL A 26 5.03 -4.49 15.92
C VAL A 26 3.75 -4.26 15.13
N SER A 27 3.42 -3.00 14.88
CA SER A 27 2.42 -2.61 13.90
C SER A 27 2.99 -1.51 13.00
N VAL A 28 2.61 -1.52 11.72
CA VAL A 28 3.09 -0.57 10.70
C VAL A 28 1.89 -0.04 9.95
N VAL A 29 1.84 1.28 9.81
CA VAL A 29 0.75 2.02 9.18
C VAL A 29 1.33 2.96 8.14
N ASP A 30 0.66 3.04 7.00
CA ASP A 30 0.81 4.13 6.03
C ASP A 30 -0.43 5.03 6.10
N ASP A 31 -0.24 6.31 6.45
CA ASP A 31 -1.35 7.26 6.62
C ASP A 31 -1.08 8.60 5.91
N PRO A 32 -1.55 8.74 4.66
CA PRO A 32 -1.48 10.00 3.93
C PRO A 32 -2.45 11.08 4.43
N THR A 33 -3.36 10.76 5.36
CA THR A 33 -4.37 11.72 5.86
C THR A 33 -3.84 12.65 6.95
N LEU A 34 -2.62 12.38 7.46
CA LEU A 34 -1.93 13.20 8.45
C LEU A 34 -1.54 14.58 7.89
N ARG A 35 -2.45 15.54 8.04
CA ARG A 35 -2.27 16.92 7.54
C ARG A 35 -0.96 17.54 8.05
N GLY A 36 -0.23 18.17 7.13
CA GLY A 36 1.07 18.79 7.42
C GLY A 36 2.26 17.84 7.30
N GLY A 37 2.02 16.53 7.10
CA GLY A 37 3.05 15.58 6.73
C GLY A 37 3.53 15.79 5.29
N TYR A 38 4.83 15.58 5.04
CA TYR A 38 5.40 15.70 3.69
C TYR A 38 4.80 14.69 2.70
N GLY A 39 4.43 13.51 3.18
CA GLY A 39 3.77 12.46 2.38
C GLY A 39 2.25 12.56 2.37
N ALA A 40 1.64 13.63 2.88
CA ALA A 40 0.19 13.75 2.97
C ALA A 40 -0.44 14.12 1.62
N TYR A 41 -1.55 13.45 1.28
CA TYR A 41 -2.35 13.74 0.09
C TYR A 41 -3.80 13.30 0.34
N PRO A 42 -4.80 14.05 -0.16
CA PRO A 42 -6.21 13.71 0.04
C PRO A 42 -6.71 12.62 -0.91
N ILE A 43 -6.14 12.54 -2.11
CA ILE A 43 -6.51 11.66 -3.20
C ILE A 43 -5.21 11.26 -3.92
N ASP A 44 -5.09 10.01 -4.34
CA ASP A 44 -3.93 9.53 -5.11
C ASP A 44 -4.00 9.93 -6.60
N ASP A 45 -2.99 9.56 -7.39
CA ASP A 45 -2.90 9.93 -8.81
C ASP A 45 -3.84 9.12 -9.73
N GLU A 46 -4.63 8.19 -9.19
CA GLU A 46 -5.72 7.47 -9.87
C GLU A 46 -7.12 7.98 -9.47
N GLY A 47 -7.20 8.91 -8.52
CA GLY A 47 -8.47 9.47 -8.05
C GLY A 47 -9.11 8.68 -6.90
N VAL A 48 -8.34 7.91 -6.13
CA VAL A 48 -8.82 7.16 -4.96
C VAL A 48 -8.60 7.97 -3.68
N ASP A 49 -9.64 8.09 -2.84
CA ASP A 49 -9.57 8.83 -1.58
C ASP A 49 -8.56 8.19 -0.62
N ALA A 50 -7.68 9.01 -0.06
CA ALA A 50 -6.67 8.56 0.88
C ALA A 50 -7.31 8.13 2.22
N ARG A 51 -6.79 7.02 2.77
CA ARG A 51 -7.09 6.56 4.12
C ARG A 51 -5.85 5.99 4.79
N GLU A 52 -5.94 5.84 6.11
CA GLU A 52 -5.04 5.02 6.89
C GLU A 52 -5.06 3.57 6.36
N LYS A 53 -3.87 3.01 6.17
CA LYS A 53 -3.63 1.63 5.74
C LYS A 53 -2.79 0.93 6.79
N VAL A 54 -3.38 -0.03 7.49
CA VAL A 54 -2.66 -0.85 8.45
C VAL A 54 -2.00 -2.00 7.70
N LEU A 55 -0.73 -1.83 7.36
CA LEU A 55 0.04 -2.82 6.61
C LEU A 55 0.38 -4.02 7.48
N ILE A 56 0.78 -3.78 8.73
CA ILE A 56 1.10 -4.82 9.71
C ILE A 56 0.36 -4.51 11.00
N ARG A 57 -0.33 -5.51 11.56
CA ARG A 57 -0.99 -5.42 12.88
C ARG A 57 -0.51 -6.56 13.76
N ASN A 58 0.13 -6.22 14.88
CA ASN A 58 0.68 -7.19 15.85
C ASN A 58 1.52 -8.29 15.17
N GLY A 59 2.43 -7.89 14.28
CA GLY A 59 3.30 -8.79 13.53
C GLY A 59 2.62 -9.53 12.36
N VAL A 60 1.31 -9.37 12.13
CA VAL A 60 0.60 -9.99 11.00
C VAL A 60 0.50 -9.01 9.84
N LEU A 61 0.89 -9.44 8.64
CA LEU A 61 0.70 -8.65 7.41
C LEU A 61 -0.79 -8.64 7.04
N THR A 62 -1.41 -7.48 7.07
CA THR A 62 -2.86 -7.34 6.89
C THR A 62 -3.25 -6.75 5.54
N GLU A 63 -2.38 -5.97 4.92
CA GLU A 63 -2.68 -5.26 3.66
C GLU A 63 -1.40 -4.96 2.87
N TYR A 64 -1.51 -4.87 1.54
CA TYR A 64 -0.48 -4.27 0.68
C TYR A 64 -0.90 -2.85 0.28
N LEU A 65 0.05 -1.94 0.12
CA LEU A 65 -0.18 -0.75 -0.71
C LEU A 65 -0.52 -1.23 -2.13
N ASN A 66 -1.54 -0.64 -2.75
CA ASN A 66 -1.98 -1.04 -4.08
C ASN A 66 -2.57 0.15 -4.87
N HIS A 67 -2.66 -0.05 -6.17
CA HIS A 67 -3.40 0.78 -7.12
C HIS A 67 -4.43 -0.11 -7.85
N ARG A 68 -5.23 0.43 -8.77
CA ARG A 68 -6.35 -0.33 -9.38
C ARG A 68 -5.96 -1.67 -10.03
N GLU A 69 -4.90 -1.69 -10.82
CA GLU A 69 -4.38 -2.92 -11.44
C GLU A 69 -3.94 -3.97 -10.41
N THR A 70 -3.05 -3.62 -9.47
CA THR A 70 -2.58 -4.57 -8.45
C THR A 70 -3.69 -4.99 -7.48
N ALA A 71 -4.62 -4.10 -7.17
CA ALA A 71 -5.82 -4.42 -6.40
C ALA A 71 -6.65 -5.51 -7.10
N GLY A 72 -6.96 -5.32 -8.38
CA GLY A 72 -7.68 -6.32 -9.18
C GLY A 72 -6.93 -7.67 -9.29
N ARG A 73 -5.59 -7.64 -9.35
CA ARG A 73 -4.76 -8.86 -9.43
C ARG A 73 -4.78 -9.68 -8.14
N PHE A 74 -4.88 -9.04 -6.99
CA PHE A 74 -4.88 -9.71 -5.68
C PHE A 74 -6.27 -9.84 -5.04
N ASP A 75 -7.34 -9.51 -5.78
CA ASP A 75 -8.73 -9.50 -5.27
C ASP A 75 -8.87 -8.60 -4.02
N LEU A 76 -8.26 -7.41 -4.11
CA LEU A 76 -8.27 -6.37 -3.07
C LEU A 76 -9.00 -5.12 -3.58
N GLU A 77 -9.37 -4.25 -2.66
CA GLU A 77 -9.87 -2.90 -2.98
C GLU A 77 -8.70 -1.90 -3.14
N PRO A 78 -8.78 -0.96 -4.10
CA PRO A 78 -7.84 0.15 -4.23
C PRO A 78 -7.72 0.95 -2.92
N ASN A 79 -6.49 1.21 -2.46
CA ASN A 79 -6.27 1.86 -1.17
C ASN A 79 -5.50 3.19 -1.22
N ALA A 80 -5.52 3.83 -2.38
CA ALA A 80 -4.89 5.12 -2.63
C ALA A 80 -3.34 5.06 -2.56
N GLY A 81 -2.73 3.97 -3.03
CA GLY A 81 -1.28 3.84 -3.13
C GLY A 81 -0.72 4.25 -4.49
N ALA A 82 -1.52 4.75 -5.44
CA ALA A 82 -1.02 5.08 -6.78
C ALA A 82 -0.37 6.46 -6.80
N ARG A 83 0.96 6.53 -6.94
CA ARG A 83 1.70 7.80 -7.00
C ARG A 83 2.57 7.92 -8.23
N ALA A 84 2.46 9.04 -8.91
CA ALA A 84 3.32 9.45 -10.01
C ALA A 84 4.21 10.62 -9.57
N GLN A 85 5.34 10.79 -10.25
CA GLN A 85 6.18 11.95 -10.05
C GLN A 85 5.53 13.23 -10.62
N ASP A 86 4.89 13.09 -11.79
CA ASP A 86 4.23 14.14 -12.55
C ASP A 86 3.36 13.49 -13.65
N GLY A 87 2.68 14.31 -14.46
CA GLY A 87 1.79 13.83 -15.53
C GLY A 87 2.47 13.16 -16.73
N LEU A 88 3.81 13.06 -16.75
CA LEU A 88 4.56 12.35 -17.79
C LEU A 88 4.98 10.94 -17.34
N HIS A 89 4.71 10.57 -16.09
CA HIS A 89 5.07 9.27 -15.53
C HIS A 89 3.83 8.48 -15.16
N HIS A 90 3.89 7.16 -15.38
CA HIS A 90 2.83 6.27 -14.92
C HIS A 90 2.85 6.20 -13.39
N PRO A 91 1.67 6.18 -12.72
CA PRO A 91 1.61 5.91 -11.29
C PRO A 91 2.17 4.53 -10.95
N LEU A 92 2.88 4.43 -9.84
CA LEU A 92 3.34 3.16 -9.27
C LEU A 92 2.75 3.00 -7.87
N VAL A 93 2.85 1.81 -7.29
CA VAL A 93 2.46 1.63 -5.88
C VAL A 93 3.50 2.34 -4.99
N ARG A 94 3.08 3.25 -4.12
CA ARG A 94 3.93 4.03 -3.21
C ARG A 94 3.24 4.39 -1.92
#